data_AF-A0A975GZQ0-F1
#
_entry.id   AF-A0A975GZQ0-F1
#
_cell.length_a   1.000
_cell.length_b   1.000
_cell.length_c   1.000
_cell.angle_alpha   90.00
_cell.angle_beta   90.00
_cell.angle_gamma   90.00
#
_symmetry.space_group_name_H-M   'P 1'
#
loop_
_entity.id
_entity.type
_entity.pdbx_description
1 polymer ?
#
loop_
_entity_poly.entity_id
_entity_poly.type
_entity_poly.pdbx_seq_one_letter_code
_entity_poly.pdbx_strand_id
1 'polypeptide(L)'
;MNRSYLKHEFLITARSKKNVPFVIFLGVLLFSYCFIFLPDQKSKESFDVEETETYLTGLKLEMNIREEKGTTGIVQRTGFPAYGWSAKQYDFYNGMLHAYQDKNFTRFLLFRIALLNKDMDEYVYDEELFKTSPYPGKDRQHLYYQTMTRYNDYIAKEHPITYGLIYEKTGLQVLKNFLIDYGFYLFLFCAIYFSNDMITRDRKYRTVLQGLPVSWYRQLNLKSLASYLYSLLLIAGFIVLGVVFMTIQFGFGYFDLKVPIMIAQETFTLADYDVISMAAFLGKTLLVIPILVFLFVRLSALLSLLFKNEWIVLFIGSLILFIDQLFVTRTTRELFGIDISFFPQTYFNFGKIPTGEKNFLVNTETITYSKGIVVLFITIIIVESLVFLFSKIINKRRFYQTR
;
A
#
# COMPACT_ATOMS: atom_id res chain seq x y z
N MET A 1 -8.75 -4.38 40.07
CA MET A 1 -8.93 -2.96 39.66
C MET A 1 -8.44 -2.65 38.24
N ASN A 2 -7.21 -3.03 37.83
CA ASN A 2 -6.72 -2.72 36.46
C ASN A 2 -7.55 -3.36 35.35
N ARG A 3 -7.90 -4.64 35.47
CA ARG A 3 -8.66 -5.37 34.45
C ARG A 3 -10.07 -4.83 34.26
N SER A 4 -10.76 -4.48 35.36
CA SER A 4 -12.09 -3.88 35.30
C SER A 4 -12.06 -2.49 34.69
N TYR A 5 -11.04 -1.67 35.05
CA TYR A 5 -10.85 -0.35 34.46
C TYR A 5 -10.53 -0.42 32.95
N LEU A 6 -9.63 -1.31 32.55
CA LEU A 6 -9.30 -1.52 31.14
C LEU A 6 -10.52 -1.99 30.32
N LYS A 7 -11.28 -2.95 30.84
CA LYS A 7 -12.52 -3.43 30.20
C LYS A 7 -13.54 -2.30 30.06
N HIS A 8 -13.68 -1.47 31.09
CA HIS A 8 -14.57 -0.31 31.07
C HIS A 8 -14.14 0.71 30.01
N GLU A 9 -12.87 1.13 29.98
CA GLU A 9 -12.37 2.06 28.97
C GLU A 9 -12.51 1.51 27.55
N PHE A 10 -12.20 0.22 27.34
CA PHE A 10 -12.38 -0.45 26.06
C PHE A 10 -13.85 -0.40 25.59
N LEU A 11 -14.80 -0.71 26.48
CA LEU A 11 -16.22 -0.68 26.15
C LEU A 11 -16.72 0.73 25.85
N ILE A 12 -16.23 1.75 26.56
CA ILE A 12 -16.60 3.13 26.26
C ILE A 12 -16.06 3.54 24.89
N THR A 13 -14.80 3.20 24.57
CA THR A 13 -14.23 3.47 23.25
C THR A 13 -14.99 2.75 22.14
N ALA A 14 -15.37 1.49 22.34
CA ALA A 14 -16.12 0.70 21.37
C ALA A 14 -17.57 1.20 21.16
N ARG A 15 -18.24 1.66 22.21
CA ARG A 15 -19.62 2.17 22.16
C ARG A 15 -19.71 3.69 22.02
N SER A 16 -18.60 4.34 21.68
CA SER A 16 -18.58 5.79 21.50
C SER A 16 -19.48 6.20 20.33
N LYS A 17 -20.32 7.22 20.55
CA LYS A 17 -21.20 7.80 19.52
C LYS A 17 -20.43 8.34 18.31
N LYS A 18 -19.13 8.57 18.47
CA LYS A 18 -18.20 8.99 17.41
C LYS A 18 -17.61 7.79 16.65
N ASN A 19 -17.16 6.77 17.38
CA ASN A 19 -16.43 5.65 16.79
C ASN A 19 -17.35 4.70 16.02
N VAL A 20 -18.58 4.48 16.47
CA VAL A 20 -19.51 3.56 15.80
C VAL A 20 -19.84 4.02 14.37
N PRO A 21 -20.26 5.28 14.12
CA PRO A 21 -20.47 5.77 12.75
C PRO A 21 -19.21 5.69 11.89
N PHE A 22 -18.03 5.98 12.46
CA PHE A 22 -16.77 5.89 11.73
C PHE A 22 -16.41 4.45 11.33
N VAL A 23 -16.66 3.47 12.20
CA VAL A 23 -16.48 2.04 11.88
C VAL A 23 -17.46 1.60 10.79
N ILE A 24 -18.72 2.04 10.84
CA ILE A 24 -19.70 1.76 9.79
C ILE A 24 -19.22 2.38 8.46
N PHE A 25 -18.76 3.62 8.48
CA PHE A 25 -18.18 4.29 7.31
C PHE A 25 -17.00 3.51 6.72
N LEU A 26 -16.05 3.04 7.56
CA LEU A 26 -14.95 2.20 7.10
C LEU A 26 -15.43 0.87 6.51
N GLY A 27 -16.49 0.27 7.06
CA GLY A 27 -17.11 -0.93 6.51
C GLY A 27 -17.72 -0.70 5.13
N VAL A 28 -18.46 0.40 4.95
CA VAL A 28 -19.00 0.81 3.65
C VAL A 28 -17.87 1.10 2.66
N LEU A 29 -16.82 1.81 3.09
CA LEU A 29 -15.66 2.09 2.24
C LEU A 29 -14.97 0.80 1.79
N LEU A 30 -14.71 -0.13 2.71
CA LEU A 30 -14.13 -1.43 2.39
C LEU A 30 -15.01 -2.20 1.39
N PHE A 31 -16.32 -2.24 1.63
CA PHE A 31 -17.26 -2.90 0.73
C PHE A 31 -17.23 -2.27 -0.67
N SER A 32 -17.33 -0.95 -0.77
CA SER A 32 -17.23 -0.23 -2.05
C SER A 32 -15.89 -0.48 -2.73
N TYR A 33 -14.79 -0.49 -1.98
CA TYR A 33 -13.46 -0.76 -2.52
C TYR A 33 -13.37 -2.17 -3.12
N CYS A 34 -13.82 -3.19 -2.39
CA CYS A 34 -13.74 -4.59 -2.81
C CYS A 34 -14.70 -4.98 -3.94
N PHE A 35 -15.89 -4.36 -4.01
CA PHE A 35 -16.93 -4.79 -4.96
C PHE A 35 -17.18 -3.81 -6.12
N ILE A 36 -16.76 -2.56 -6.00
CA ILE A 36 -16.98 -1.54 -7.05
C ILE A 36 -15.64 -1.13 -7.64
N PHE A 37 -14.74 -0.58 -6.81
CA PHE A 37 -13.52 0.04 -7.35
C PHE A 37 -12.50 -0.95 -7.87
N LEU A 38 -12.19 -2.00 -7.10
CA LEU A 38 -11.10 -2.90 -7.43
C LEU A 38 -11.42 -3.84 -8.62
N PRO A 39 -12.63 -4.41 -8.74
CA PRO A 39 -13.00 -5.19 -9.92
C PRO A 39 -12.85 -4.40 -11.23
N ASP A 40 -13.27 -3.14 -11.23
CA ASP A 40 -13.27 -2.26 -12.41
C ASP A 40 -11.92 -1.55 -12.66
N GLN A 41 -10.97 -1.68 -11.74
CA GLN A 41 -9.65 -1.07 -11.89
C GLN A 41 -8.90 -1.71 -13.06
N LYS A 42 -8.68 -0.92 -14.12
CA LYS A 42 -7.80 -1.26 -15.23
C LYS A 42 -6.35 -0.89 -14.86
N SER A 43 -5.44 -1.82 -15.12
CA SER A 43 -3.99 -1.62 -15.10
C SER A 43 -3.45 -1.63 -16.53
N LYS A 44 -2.18 -1.23 -16.74
CA LYS A 44 -1.50 -1.33 -18.04
C LYS A 44 -1.56 -2.74 -18.63
N GLU A 45 -1.62 -3.76 -17.78
CA GLU A 45 -1.68 -5.16 -18.20
C GLU A 45 -3.08 -5.62 -18.57
N SER A 46 -4.13 -4.86 -18.22
CA SER A 46 -5.52 -5.24 -18.44
C SER A 46 -5.80 -5.49 -19.91
N PHE A 47 -6.30 -6.67 -20.22
CA PHE A 47 -6.55 -7.08 -21.59
C PHE A 47 -7.91 -6.55 -22.06
N ASP A 48 -7.90 -5.76 -23.13
CA ASP A 48 -9.10 -5.25 -23.77
C ASP A 48 -9.45 -6.10 -24.99
N VAL A 49 -10.52 -6.87 -24.87
CA VAL A 49 -10.99 -7.83 -25.88
C VAL A 49 -11.46 -7.08 -27.13
N GLU A 50 -12.21 -5.99 -26.97
CA GLU A 50 -12.80 -5.24 -28.07
C GLU A 50 -11.72 -4.50 -28.87
N GLU A 51 -10.75 -3.90 -28.17
CA GLU A 51 -9.59 -3.27 -28.81
C GLU A 51 -8.78 -4.30 -29.62
N THR A 52 -8.54 -5.48 -29.03
CA THR A 52 -7.80 -6.55 -29.71
C THR A 52 -8.54 -7.10 -30.93
N GLU A 53 -9.86 -7.29 -30.86
CA GLU A 53 -10.67 -7.72 -31.99
C GLU A 53 -10.68 -6.69 -33.13
N THR A 54 -10.75 -5.40 -32.77
CA THR A 54 -10.65 -4.30 -33.73
C THR A 54 -9.29 -4.29 -34.42
N TYR A 55 -8.21 -4.43 -33.64
CA TYR A 55 -6.85 -4.53 -34.16
C TYR A 55 -6.66 -5.72 -35.12
N LEU A 56 -7.16 -6.90 -34.75
CA LEU A 56 -7.11 -8.10 -35.59
C LEU A 56 -7.89 -7.94 -36.89
N THR A 57 -9.04 -7.29 -36.84
CA THR A 57 -9.84 -6.99 -38.04
C THR A 57 -9.09 -6.06 -38.99
N GLY A 58 -8.43 -5.03 -38.45
CA GLY A 58 -7.56 -4.13 -39.22
C GLY A 58 -6.39 -4.87 -39.88
N LEU A 59 -5.69 -5.71 -39.13
CA LEU A 59 -4.58 -6.54 -39.67
C LEU A 59 -5.04 -7.46 -40.79
N LYS A 60 -6.17 -8.14 -40.60
CA LYS A 60 -6.73 -9.06 -41.61
C LYS A 60 -7.11 -8.33 -42.89
N LEU A 61 -7.69 -7.13 -42.77
CA LEU A 61 -8.02 -6.29 -43.92
C LEU A 61 -6.75 -5.84 -44.67
N GLU A 62 -5.70 -5.46 -43.96
CA GLU A 62 -4.41 -5.10 -44.58
C GLU A 62 -3.81 -6.29 -45.34
N MET A 63 -3.84 -7.49 -44.73
CA MET A 63 -3.35 -8.72 -45.35
C MET A 63 -4.11 -9.04 -46.65
N ASN A 64 -5.45 -8.99 -46.61
CA ASN A 64 -6.29 -9.25 -47.78
C ASN A 64 -5.99 -8.27 -48.93
N ILE A 65 -5.87 -6.97 -48.64
CA ILE A 65 -5.53 -5.95 -49.66
C ILE A 65 -4.17 -6.24 -50.30
N ARG A 66 -3.19 -6.69 -49.51
CA ARG A 66 -1.85 -7.00 -50.01
C ARG A 66 -1.84 -8.26 -50.88
N GLU A 67 -2.60 -9.28 -50.51
CA GLU A 67 -2.80 -10.49 -51.29
C GLU A 67 -3.46 -10.19 -52.64
N GLU A 68 -4.55 -9.41 -52.64
CA GLU A 68 -5.24 -8.98 -53.87
C GLU A 68 -4.31 -8.23 -54.82
N LYS A 69 -3.39 -7.42 -54.28
CA LYS A 69 -2.40 -6.67 -55.06
C LYS A 69 -1.17 -7.48 -55.44
N GLY A 70 -1.04 -8.73 -54.99
CA GLY A 70 0.17 -9.55 -55.17
C GLY A 70 1.40 -9.00 -54.45
N THR A 71 1.21 -8.15 -53.44
CA THR A 71 2.27 -7.43 -52.70
C THR A 71 2.62 -8.12 -51.38
N THR A 72 2.77 -9.44 -51.40
CA THR A 72 3.10 -10.27 -50.22
C THR A 72 4.60 -10.39 -49.94
N GLY A 73 5.44 -9.91 -50.87
CA GLY A 73 6.89 -9.91 -50.74
C GLY A 73 7.44 -8.78 -49.85
N ILE A 74 8.73 -8.52 -50.01
CA ILE A 74 9.44 -7.50 -49.25
C ILE A 74 9.15 -6.10 -49.83
N VAL A 75 8.94 -5.12 -48.96
CA VAL A 75 8.87 -3.71 -49.37
C VAL A 75 10.25 -3.27 -49.85
N GLN A 76 10.41 -3.04 -51.15
CA GLN A 76 11.72 -2.81 -51.79
C GLN A 76 12.54 -1.67 -51.17
N ARG A 77 11.90 -0.61 -50.65
CA ARG A 77 12.60 0.54 -50.05
C ARG A 77 13.12 0.29 -48.63
N THR A 78 12.46 -0.57 -47.86
CA THR A 78 12.78 -0.77 -46.44
C THR A 78 13.37 -2.15 -46.16
N GLY A 79 13.33 -3.08 -47.12
CA GLY A 79 13.71 -4.47 -46.89
C GLY A 79 12.76 -5.20 -45.94
N PHE A 80 11.63 -4.60 -45.58
CA PHE A 80 10.71 -5.11 -44.56
C PHE A 80 9.64 -6.04 -45.15
N PRO A 81 9.46 -7.27 -44.64
CA PRO A 81 8.42 -8.19 -45.08
C PRO A 81 7.07 -7.82 -44.42
N ALA A 82 6.43 -6.76 -44.92
CA ALA A 82 5.22 -6.20 -44.30
C ALA A 82 4.09 -7.24 -44.13
N TYR A 83 3.80 -8.03 -45.17
CA TYR A 83 2.77 -9.07 -45.08
C TYR A 83 3.14 -10.15 -44.04
N GLY A 84 4.37 -10.68 -44.08
CA GLY A 84 4.82 -11.69 -43.13
C GLY A 84 4.84 -11.18 -41.68
N TRP A 85 5.13 -9.89 -41.48
CA TRP A 85 5.01 -9.25 -40.18
C TRP A 85 3.55 -9.18 -39.71
N SER A 86 2.63 -8.68 -40.54
CA SER A 86 1.20 -8.60 -40.21
C SER A 86 0.61 -9.99 -39.94
N ALA A 87 0.97 -11.01 -40.72
CA ALA A 87 0.55 -12.39 -40.48
C ALA A 87 1.04 -12.91 -39.11
N LYS A 88 2.33 -12.70 -38.80
CA LYS A 88 2.89 -13.09 -37.49
C LYS A 88 2.21 -12.37 -36.33
N GLN A 89 1.91 -11.07 -36.47
CA GLN A 89 1.20 -10.31 -35.44
C GLN A 89 -0.25 -10.80 -35.30
N TYR A 90 -0.93 -11.05 -36.41
CA TYR A 90 -2.29 -11.60 -36.42
C TYR A 90 -2.35 -12.92 -35.65
N ASP A 91 -1.49 -13.88 -35.98
CA ASP A 91 -1.45 -15.18 -35.30
C ASP A 91 -1.19 -15.04 -33.79
N PHE A 92 -0.33 -14.11 -33.41
CA PHE A 92 0.05 -13.86 -32.03
C PHE A 92 -1.10 -13.25 -31.21
N TYR A 93 -1.69 -12.14 -31.67
CA TYR A 93 -2.79 -11.48 -30.97
C TYR A 93 -4.08 -12.32 -31.02
N ASN A 94 -4.32 -13.05 -32.12
CA ASN A 94 -5.44 -13.98 -32.22
C ASN A 94 -5.27 -15.16 -31.25
N GLY A 95 -4.04 -15.70 -31.14
CA GLY A 95 -3.71 -16.73 -30.16
C GLY A 95 -3.91 -16.26 -28.72
N MET A 96 -3.55 -15.01 -28.43
CA MET A 96 -3.74 -14.39 -27.11
C MET A 96 -5.24 -14.15 -26.81
N LEU A 97 -6.01 -13.64 -27.78
CA LEU A 97 -7.45 -13.45 -27.68
C LEU A 97 -8.18 -14.76 -27.38
N HIS A 98 -7.91 -15.82 -28.16
CA HIS A 98 -8.51 -17.13 -27.91
C HIS A 98 -8.07 -17.71 -26.56
N ALA A 99 -6.79 -17.60 -26.19
CA ALA A 99 -6.34 -18.05 -24.88
C ALA A 99 -7.07 -17.35 -23.73
N TYR A 100 -7.39 -16.05 -23.88
CA TYR A 100 -8.17 -15.29 -22.91
C TYR A 100 -9.64 -15.74 -22.87
N GLN A 101 -10.29 -15.85 -24.03
CA GLN A 101 -11.70 -16.29 -24.16
C GLN A 101 -11.91 -17.72 -23.65
N ASP A 102 -10.96 -18.62 -23.93
CA ASP A 102 -10.93 -20.02 -23.48
C ASP A 102 -10.57 -20.16 -22.00
N LYS A 103 -10.26 -19.05 -21.31
CA LYS A 103 -9.76 -19.02 -19.92
C LYS A 103 -8.48 -19.83 -19.71
N ASN A 104 -7.70 -20.04 -20.77
CA ASN A 104 -6.37 -20.63 -20.69
C ASN A 104 -5.34 -19.55 -20.37
N PHE A 105 -5.37 -19.09 -19.12
CA PHE A 105 -4.54 -17.97 -18.66
C PHE A 105 -3.04 -18.28 -18.66
N THR A 106 -2.65 -19.56 -18.56
CA THR A 106 -1.25 -19.98 -18.75
C THR A 106 -0.76 -19.68 -20.16
N ARG A 107 -1.53 -20.10 -21.17
CA ARG A 107 -1.20 -19.81 -22.58
C ARG A 107 -1.23 -18.31 -22.86
N PHE A 108 -2.21 -17.60 -22.30
CA PHE A 108 -2.29 -16.14 -22.39
C PHE A 108 -1.03 -15.47 -21.83
N LEU A 109 -0.60 -15.86 -20.62
CA LEU A 109 0.58 -15.30 -19.98
C LEU A 109 1.87 -15.58 -20.77
N LEU A 110 2.00 -16.77 -21.36
CA LEU A 110 3.13 -17.10 -22.24
C LEU A 110 3.20 -16.18 -23.46
N PHE A 111 2.06 -15.89 -24.11
CA PHE A 111 2.01 -14.89 -25.18
C PHE A 111 2.39 -13.51 -24.64
N ARG A 112 1.83 -13.08 -23.50
CA ARG A 112 2.16 -11.76 -22.93
C ARG A 112 3.65 -11.61 -22.65
N ILE A 113 4.30 -12.61 -22.05
CA ILE A 113 5.75 -12.58 -21.79
C ILE A 113 6.55 -12.54 -23.09
N ALA A 114 6.16 -13.32 -24.10
CA ALA A 114 6.83 -13.31 -25.40
C ALA A 114 6.76 -11.94 -26.08
N LEU A 115 5.65 -11.21 -25.90
CA LEU A 115 5.50 -9.84 -26.38
C LEU A 115 6.45 -8.89 -25.65
N LEU A 116 6.40 -8.89 -24.31
CA LEU A 116 7.20 -8.00 -23.47
C LEU A 116 8.72 -8.25 -23.59
N ASN A 117 9.14 -9.47 -23.87
CA ASN A 117 10.55 -9.78 -24.14
C ASN A 117 11.03 -9.26 -25.50
N LYS A 118 10.14 -9.23 -26.49
CA LYS A 118 10.47 -8.76 -27.84
C LYS A 118 10.43 -7.24 -27.92
N ASP A 119 9.54 -6.63 -27.14
CA ASP A 119 9.16 -5.24 -27.29
C ASP A 119 8.98 -4.57 -25.92
N MET A 120 10.08 -4.05 -25.37
CA MET A 120 10.04 -3.23 -24.16
C MET A 120 9.35 -1.87 -24.45
N ASP A 121 9.20 -1.50 -25.72
CA ASP A 121 8.76 -0.18 -26.13
C ASP A 121 7.30 0.07 -25.74
N GLU A 122 6.51 -0.99 -25.58
CA GLU A 122 5.13 -0.93 -25.09
C GLU A 122 5.02 -0.25 -23.70
N TYR A 123 6.07 -0.35 -22.88
CA TYR A 123 6.19 0.37 -21.62
C TYR A 123 6.99 1.64 -21.77
N VAL A 124 8.14 1.61 -22.46
CA VAL A 124 9.10 2.72 -22.47
C VAL A 124 8.59 3.93 -23.25
N TYR A 125 7.73 3.73 -24.25
CA TYR A 125 7.22 4.79 -25.11
C TYR A 125 5.74 5.12 -24.89
N ASP A 126 5.05 4.48 -23.94
CA ASP A 126 3.69 4.86 -23.57
C ASP A 126 3.69 6.23 -22.89
N GLU A 127 3.34 7.29 -23.62
CA GLU A 127 3.38 8.68 -23.16
C GLU A 127 2.31 9.01 -22.11
N GLU A 128 1.23 8.22 -22.04
CA GLU A 128 0.20 8.40 -21.03
C GLU A 128 0.60 7.75 -19.70
N LEU A 129 1.40 6.67 -19.75
CA LEU A 129 1.91 6.00 -18.57
C LEU A 129 2.91 6.89 -17.79
N PHE A 130 2.57 7.20 -16.54
CA PHE A 130 3.35 8.10 -15.66
C PHE A 130 3.56 9.53 -16.22
N LYS A 131 2.64 10.03 -17.05
CA LYS A 131 2.71 11.39 -17.63
C LYS A 131 2.97 12.52 -16.63
N THR A 132 2.43 12.41 -15.42
CA THR A 132 2.59 13.41 -14.34
C THR A 132 3.83 13.16 -13.46
N SER A 133 4.59 12.09 -13.73
CA SER A 133 5.80 11.80 -12.97
C SER A 133 6.93 12.76 -13.34
N PRO A 134 7.76 13.19 -12.38
CA PRO A 134 9.00 13.92 -12.68
C PRO A 134 10.00 13.11 -13.52
N TYR A 135 9.94 11.77 -13.47
CA TYR A 135 10.86 10.87 -14.17
C TYR A 135 10.11 9.72 -14.87
N PRO A 136 9.31 10.01 -15.91
CA PRO A 136 8.41 9.03 -16.52
C PRO A 136 9.16 7.86 -17.15
N GLY A 137 10.29 8.09 -17.83
CA GLY A 137 11.09 7.02 -18.41
C GLY A 137 11.58 6.01 -17.36
N LYS A 138 12.09 6.51 -16.23
CA LYS A 138 12.55 5.67 -15.11
C LYS A 138 11.41 4.88 -14.47
N ASP A 139 10.25 5.51 -14.24
CA ASP A 139 9.09 4.84 -13.65
C ASP A 139 8.49 3.78 -14.58
N ARG A 140 8.46 4.05 -15.91
CA ARG A 140 8.01 3.08 -16.92
C ARG A 140 8.92 1.85 -16.96
N GLN A 141 10.24 2.07 -16.95
CA GLN A 141 11.22 0.97 -16.87
C GLN A 141 11.08 0.18 -15.57
N HIS A 142 10.90 0.88 -14.43
CA HIS A 142 10.69 0.23 -13.14
C HIS A 142 9.46 -0.69 -13.15
N LEU A 143 8.33 -0.20 -13.66
CA LEU A 143 7.11 -0.99 -13.78
C LEU A 143 7.27 -2.19 -14.72
N TYR A 144 7.99 -2.02 -15.84
CA TYR A 144 8.32 -3.11 -16.76
C TYR A 144 9.09 -4.23 -16.06
N TYR A 145 10.20 -3.91 -15.38
CA TYR A 145 11.03 -4.92 -14.72
C TYR A 145 10.31 -5.60 -13.56
N GLN A 146 9.51 -4.85 -12.78
CA GLN A 146 8.64 -5.45 -11.77
C GLN A 146 7.63 -6.44 -12.40
N THR A 147 7.03 -6.07 -13.53
CA THR A 147 6.04 -6.92 -14.22
C THR A 147 6.68 -8.18 -14.78
N MET A 148 7.81 -8.05 -15.48
CA MET A 148 8.57 -9.19 -16.01
C MET A 148 9.01 -10.15 -14.91
N THR A 149 9.50 -9.62 -13.78
CA THR A 149 9.89 -10.45 -12.63
C THR A 149 8.71 -11.26 -12.07
N ARG A 150 7.53 -10.64 -11.94
CA ARG A 150 6.31 -11.32 -11.49
C ARG A 150 5.86 -12.39 -12.47
N TYR A 151 5.80 -12.09 -13.76
CA TYR A 151 5.33 -13.03 -14.77
C TYR A 151 6.26 -14.23 -14.91
N ASN A 152 7.58 -14.01 -14.88
CA ASN A 152 8.55 -15.08 -14.84
C ASN A 152 8.37 -15.98 -13.60
N ASP A 153 8.04 -15.40 -12.43
CA ASP A 153 7.73 -16.19 -11.23
C ASP A 153 6.45 -17.03 -11.39
N TYR A 154 5.39 -16.45 -11.97
CA TYR A 154 4.12 -17.15 -12.15
C TYR A 154 4.24 -18.37 -13.06
N ILE A 155 5.08 -18.29 -14.10
CA ILE A 155 5.33 -19.42 -15.00
C ILE A 155 6.32 -20.43 -14.43
N ALA A 156 7.36 -19.95 -13.72
CA ALA A 156 8.36 -20.83 -13.11
C ALA A 156 7.76 -21.73 -12.02
N LYS A 157 6.57 -21.40 -11.52
CA LYS A 157 5.86 -22.15 -10.49
C LYS A 157 4.72 -22.95 -11.10
N GLU A 158 4.48 -24.13 -10.53
CA GLU A 158 3.42 -25.04 -10.93
C GLU A 158 2.04 -24.64 -10.35
N HIS A 159 1.84 -23.35 -10.04
CA HIS A 159 0.55 -22.85 -9.57
C HIS A 159 -0.40 -22.63 -10.75
N PRO A 160 -1.70 -22.92 -10.61
CA PRO A 160 -2.66 -22.59 -11.65
C PRO A 160 -2.73 -21.07 -11.84
N ILE A 161 -2.45 -20.63 -13.07
CA ILE A 161 -2.52 -19.22 -13.46
C ILE A 161 -3.99 -18.88 -13.68
N THR A 162 -4.47 -17.86 -12.97
CA THR A 162 -5.84 -17.38 -13.05
C THR A 162 -5.88 -15.89 -13.41
N TYR A 163 -7.04 -15.42 -13.87
CA TYR A 163 -7.29 -13.99 -14.07
C TYR A 163 -6.87 -13.15 -12.85
N GLY A 164 -7.28 -13.59 -11.65
CA GLY A 164 -6.95 -12.89 -10.40
C GLY A 164 -5.44 -12.80 -10.16
N LEU A 165 -4.67 -13.84 -10.50
CA LEU A 165 -3.22 -13.87 -10.32
C LEU A 165 -2.50 -12.90 -11.26
N ILE A 166 -2.84 -12.93 -12.55
CA ILE A 166 -2.23 -12.09 -13.59
C ILE A 166 -2.44 -10.60 -13.27
N TYR A 167 -3.67 -10.23 -12.88
CA TYR A 167 -4.04 -8.84 -12.60
C TYR A 167 -3.82 -8.39 -11.17
N GLU A 168 -3.11 -9.19 -10.35
CA GLU A 168 -2.85 -8.90 -8.94
C GLU A 168 -4.11 -8.64 -8.09
N LYS A 169 -5.24 -9.27 -8.46
CA LYS A 169 -6.54 -9.13 -7.79
C LYS A 169 -6.80 -10.20 -6.69
N THR A 170 -5.90 -11.16 -6.51
CA THR A 170 -6.05 -12.16 -5.43
C THR A 170 -5.98 -11.50 -4.05
N GLY A 171 -6.59 -12.13 -3.03
CA GLY A 171 -6.66 -11.57 -1.67
C GLY A 171 -5.30 -11.15 -1.09
N LEU A 172 -4.26 -11.97 -1.25
CA LEU A 172 -2.91 -11.64 -0.78
C LEU A 172 -2.24 -10.53 -1.61
N GLN A 173 -2.39 -10.53 -2.93
CA GLN A 173 -1.81 -9.50 -3.80
C GLN A 173 -2.46 -8.13 -3.57
N VAL A 174 -3.78 -8.10 -3.35
CA VAL A 174 -4.51 -6.88 -3.01
C VAL A 174 -4.07 -6.35 -1.65
N LEU A 175 -3.91 -7.21 -0.64
CA LEU A 175 -3.35 -6.79 0.64
C LEU A 175 -1.94 -6.23 0.48
N LYS A 176 -1.09 -6.87 -0.32
CA LYS A 176 0.27 -6.38 -0.63
C LYS A 176 0.23 -4.98 -1.25
N ASN A 177 -0.54 -4.81 -2.33
CA ASN A 177 -0.67 -3.52 -3.03
C ASN A 177 -1.23 -2.44 -2.09
N PHE A 178 -2.28 -2.77 -1.32
CA PHE A 178 -2.85 -1.87 -0.33
C PHE A 178 -1.82 -1.42 0.72
N LEU A 179 -0.98 -2.33 1.24
CA LEU A 179 0.07 -2.00 2.20
C LEU A 179 1.18 -1.14 1.58
N ILE A 180 1.53 -1.33 0.32
CA ILE A 180 2.53 -0.52 -0.40
C ILE A 180 2.01 0.90 -0.63
N ASP A 181 0.75 1.05 -1.01
CA ASP A 181 0.23 2.35 -1.44
C ASP A 181 -0.21 3.24 -0.27
N TYR A 182 -1.38 2.96 0.29
CA TYR A 182 -2.08 3.85 1.24
C TYR A 182 -2.45 3.20 2.57
N GLY A 183 -2.29 1.89 2.70
CA GLY A 183 -2.82 1.12 3.83
C GLY A 183 -2.27 1.55 5.18
N PHE A 184 -0.97 1.83 5.25
CA PHE A 184 -0.38 2.35 6.48
C PHE A 184 -0.99 3.71 6.87
N TYR A 185 -1.12 4.66 5.94
CA TYR A 185 -1.73 5.95 6.25
C TYR A 185 -3.17 5.80 6.77
N LEU A 186 -3.97 4.91 6.16
CA LEU A 186 -5.32 4.64 6.64
C LEU A 186 -5.32 4.07 8.06
N PHE A 187 -4.47 3.07 8.34
CA PHE A 187 -4.36 2.45 9.67
C PHE A 187 -3.92 3.43 10.74
N LEU A 188 -2.94 4.29 10.44
CA LEU A 188 -2.45 5.30 11.37
C LEU A 188 -3.48 6.40 11.59
N PHE A 189 -4.19 6.81 10.54
CA PHE A 189 -5.32 7.73 10.69
C PHE A 189 -6.41 7.15 11.59
N CYS A 190 -6.75 5.86 11.43
CA CYS A 190 -7.68 5.17 12.34
C CYS A 190 -7.18 5.18 13.78
N ALA A 191 -5.89 4.89 14.00
CA ALA A 191 -5.28 4.93 15.34
C ALA A 191 -5.36 6.33 15.97
N ILE A 192 -5.10 7.39 15.21
CA ILE A 192 -5.28 8.79 15.66
C ILE A 192 -6.75 9.06 15.97
N TYR A 193 -7.66 8.67 15.07
CA TYR A 193 -9.08 8.93 15.21
C TYR A 193 -9.68 8.30 16.47
N PHE A 194 -9.32 7.05 16.78
CA PHE A 194 -9.81 6.34 17.96
C PHE A 194 -9.12 6.75 19.26
N SER A 195 -7.97 7.42 19.19
CA SER A 195 -7.21 7.83 20.39
C SER A 195 -7.33 9.31 20.75
N ASN A 196 -7.86 10.16 19.86
CA ASN A 196 -7.91 11.62 20.05
C ASN A 196 -8.77 12.10 21.24
N ASP A 197 -9.83 11.34 21.60
CA ASP A 197 -10.78 11.68 22.66
C ASP A 197 -10.51 10.93 23.96
N MET A 198 -9.53 10.02 23.94
CA MET A 198 -9.22 9.06 25.00
C MET A 198 -9.03 9.70 26.38
N ILE A 199 -8.40 10.87 26.44
CA ILE A 199 -8.14 11.61 27.68
C ILE A 199 -9.12 12.78 27.84
N THR A 200 -9.52 13.42 26.75
CA THR A 200 -10.35 14.65 26.79
C THR A 200 -11.82 14.36 27.11
N ARG A 201 -12.36 13.19 26.73
CA ARG A 201 -13.73 12.74 27.02
C ARG A 201 -14.06 12.80 28.52
N ASP A 202 -13.09 12.47 29.34
CA ASP A 202 -13.18 12.45 30.80
C ASP A 202 -13.44 13.83 31.42
N ARG A 203 -13.12 14.91 30.72
CA ARG A 203 -13.37 16.28 31.23
C ARG A 203 -14.86 16.57 31.39
N LYS A 204 -15.75 15.81 30.75
CA LYS A 204 -17.21 15.91 30.91
C LYS A 204 -17.71 15.30 32.23
N TYR A 205 -16.97 14.35 32.81
CA TYR A 205 -17.36 13.60 34.03
C TYR A 205 -16.32 13.75 35.15
N ARG A 206 -15.96 15.00 35.47
CA ARG A 206 -14.84 15.34 36.37
C ARG A 206 -14.95 14.71 37.77
N THR A 207 -16.15 14.61 38.32
CA THR A 207 -16.41 14.16 39.70
C THR A 207 -16.11 12.68 39.91
N VAL A 208 -16.48 11.82 38.96
CA VAL A 208 -16.30 10.36 39.06
C VAL A 208 -14.83 9.96 38.95
N LEU A 209 -14.09 10.63 38.07
CA LEU A 209 -12.71 10.23 37.73
C LEU A 209 -11.68 10.78 38.71
N GLN A 210 -11.96 11.91 39.37
CA GLN A 210 -11.07 12.48 40.39
C GLN A 210 -10.93 11.57 41.63
N GLY A 211 -12.00 10.87 42.03
CA GLY A 211 -12.03 9.97 43.18
C GLY A 211 -11.35 8.61 42.99
N LEU A 212 -10.94 8.24 41.77
CA LEU A 212 -10.29 6.95 41.53
C LEU A 212 -8.89 6.89 42.18
N PRO A 213 -8.59 5.88 43.02
CA PRO A 213 -7.30 5.70 43.70
C PRO A 213 -6.26 5.07 42.77
N VAL A 214 -6.04 5.69 41.60
CA VAL A 214 -5.06 5.25 40.60
C VAL A 214 -4.15 6.43 40.28
N SER A 215 -2.84 6.18 40.22
CA SER A 215 -1.88 7.21 39.84
C SER A 215 -2.15 7.74 38.43
N TRP A 216 -1.91 9.02 38.22
CA TRP A 216 -2.26 9.70 36.96
C TRP A 216 -1.56 9.06 35.74
N TYR A 217 -0.26 8.79 35.84
CA TYR A 217 0.50 8.11 34.80
C TYR A 217 -0.04 6.70 34.49
N ARG A 218 -0.48 5.96 35.52
CA ARG A 218 -1.10 4.64 35.33
C ARG A 218 -2.47 4.72 34.67
N GLN A 219 -3.26 5.75 34.96
CA GLN A 219 -4.53 6.00 34.25
C GLN A 219 -4.28 6.27 32.76
N LEU A 220 -3.29 7.11 32.43
CA LEU A 220 -2.89 7.39 31.04
C LEU A 220 -2.47 6.11 30.31
N ASN A 221 -1.65 5.26 30.94
CA ASN A 221 -1.20 4.01 30.34
C ASN A 221 -2.35 3.02 30.09
N LEU A 222 -3.28 2.86 31.04
CA LEU A 222 -4.43 1.96 30.86
C LEU A 222 -5.37 2.46 29.75
N LYS A 223 -5.54 3.78 29.64
CA LYS A 223 -6.31 4.40 28.55
C LYS A 223 -5.64 4.21 27.19
N SER A 224 -4.35 4.52 27.09
CA SER A 224 -3.55 4.28 25.88
C SER A 224 -3.64 2.81 25.46
N LEU A 225 -3.52 1.89 26.41
CA LEU A 225 -3.63 0.46 26.14
C LEU A 225 -5.02 0.07 25.62
N ALA A 226 -6.10 0.62 26.18
CA ALA A 226 -7.47 0.36 25.69
C ALA A 226 -7.65 0.82 24.23
N SER A 227 -7.22 2.04 23.90
CA SER A 227 -7.31 2.60 22.55
C SER A 227 -6.40 1.86 21.56
N TYR A 228 -5.22 1.45 22.00
CA TYR A 228 -4.29 0.65 21.22
C TYR A 228 -4.89 -0.71 20.84
N LEU A 229 -5.39 -1.46 21.83
CA LEU A 229 -6.01 -2.77 21.59
C LEU A 229 -7.26 -2.66 20.71
N TYR A 230 -8.08 -1.63 20.93
CA TYR A 230 -9.26 -1.37 20.11
C TYR A 230 -8.89 -1.07 18.65
N SER A 231 -7.90 -0.21 18.42
CA SER A 231 -7.44 0.13 17.07
C SER A 231 -6.87 -1.10 16.36
N LEU A 232 -6.05 -1.90 17.04
CA LEU A 232 -5.50 -3.13 16.47
C LEU A 232 -6.58 -4.15 16.12
N LEU A 233 -7.56 -4.36 17.00
CA LEU A 233 -8.65 -5.29 16.75
C LEU A 233 -9.43 -4.88 15.49
N LEU A 234 -9.75 -3.59 15.35
CA LEU A 234 -10.44 -3.10 14.16
C LEU A 234 -9.59 -3.22 12.90
N ILE A 235 -8.33 -2.81 12.93
CA ILE A 235 -7.42 -2.93 11.79
C ILE A 235 -7.29 -4.40 11.36
N ALA A 236 -7.05 -5.31 12.30
CA ALA A 236 -6.98 -6.74 12.01
C ALA A 236 -8.30 -7.28 11.44
N GLY A 237 -9.45 -6.88 12.02
CA GLY A 237 -10.77 -7.24 11.51
C GLY A 237 -11.00 -6.79 10.08
N PHE A 238 -10.66 -5.54 9.74
CA PHE A 238 -10.80 -5.02 8.38
C PHE A 238 -9.84 -5.67 7.38
N ILE A 239 -8.59 -5.97 7.79
CA ILE A 239 -7.65 -6.72 6.95
C ILE A 239 -8.22 -8.11 6.62
N VAL A 240 -8.69 -8.84 7.63
CA VAL A 240 -9.27 -10.18 7.45
C VAL A 240 -10.50 -10.11 6.55
N LEU A 241 -11.43 -9.18 6.81
CA LEU A 241 -12.62 -9.01 5.98
C LEU A 241 -12.29 -8.66 4.54
N GLY A 242 -11.34 -7.75 4.30
CA GLY A 242 -10.87 -7.39 2.97
C GLY A 242 -10.30 -8.58 2.22
N VAL A 243 -9.39 -9.33 2.86
CA VAL A 243 -8.82 -10.56 2.25
C VAL A 243 -9.92 -11.59 1.96
N VAL A 244 -10.89 -11.78 2.85
CA VAL A 244 -12.01 -12.71 2.64
C VAL A 244 -12.86 -12.29 1.44
N PHE A 245 -13.26 -11.02 1.34
CA PHE A 245 -14.04 -10.53 0.20
C PHE A 245 -13.32 -10.71 -1.13
N MET A 246 -12.02 -10.39 -1.16
CA MET A 246 -11.21 -10.58 -2.36
C MET A 246 -10.99 -12.04 -2.70
N THR A 247 -10.84 -12.90 -1.69
CA THR A 247 -10.67 -14.34 -1.87
C THR A 247 -11.89 -14.98 -2.51
N ILE A 248 -13.09 -14.56 -2.12
CA ILE A 248 -14.35 -15.06 -2.69
C ILE A 248 -14.47 -14.68 -4.17
N GLN A 249 -13.97 -13.50 -4.57
CA GLN A 249 -14.10 -13.00 -5.94
C GLN A 249 -13.00 -13.50 -6.88
N PHE A 250 -11.74 -13.46 -6.44
CA PHE A 250 -10.56 -13.64 -7.31
C PHE A 250 -9.59 -14.73 -6.82
N GLY A 251 -9.92 -15.42 -5.73
CA GLY A 251 -9.07 -16.42 -5.10
C GLY A 251 -8.11 -15.84 -4.06
N PHE A 252 -7.57 -16.71 -3.21
CA PHE A 252 -6.74 -16.32 -2.07
C PHE A 252 -5.36 -15.79 -2.49
N GLY A 253 -4.73 -16.43 -3.48
CA GLY A 253 -3.33 -16.19 -3.87
C GLY A 253 -2.37 -17.15 -3.17
N TYR A 254 -1.06 -17.00 -3.42
CA TYR A 254 -0.05 -17.90 -2.85
C TYR A 254 1.01 -17.12 -2.05
N PHE A 255 1.42 -17.72 -0.93
CA PHE A 255 2.37 -17.12 0.01
C PHE A 255 3.83 -17.17 -0.46
N ASP A 256 4.13 -18.09 -1.35
CA ASP A 256 5.47 -18.27 -1.89
C ASP A 256 5.73 -17.34 -3.08
N LEU A 257 4.71 -16.70 -3.68
CA LEU A 257 4.86 -15.76 -4.81
C LEU A 257 5.99 -14.77 -4.57
N LYS A 258 6.82 -14.55 -5.58
CA LYS A 258 7.94 -13.61 -5.51
C LYS A 258 7.43 -12.19 -5.70
N VAL A 259 7.69 -11.36 -4.70
CA VAL A 259 7.52 -9.91 -4.75
C VAL A 259 8.85 -9.31 -5.19
N PRO A 260 8.88 -8.51 -6.27
CA PRO A 260 10.10 -7.84 -6.71
C PRO A 260 10.59 -6.88 -5.62
N ILE A 261 11.90 -6.89 -5.38
CA ILE A 261 12.57 -5.92 -4.52
C ILE A 261 13.65 -5.22 -5.32
N MET A 262 13.79 -3.91 -5.13
CA MET A 262 14.88 -3.15 -5.73
C MET A 262 16.03 -3.09 -4.74
N ILE A 263 17.16 -3.71 -5.08
CA ILE A 263 18.33 -3.87 -4.20
C ILE A 263 19.39 -2.78 -4.39
N ALA A 264 19.50 -2.23 -5.61
CA ALA A 264 20.48 -1.23 -5.97
C ALA A 264 19.86 -0.20 -6.94
N GLN A 265 20.50 0.96 -7.08
CA GLN A 265 20.10 2.02 -8.01
C GLN A 265 21.22 2.38 -9.00
N GLU A 266 22.01 1.40 -9.42
CA GLU A 266 23.19 1.66 -10.25
C GLU A 266 22.83 1.77 -11.74
N THR A 267 22.06 0.79 -12.25
CA THR A 267 21.81 0.63 -13.68
C THR A 267 20.33 0.73 -14.07
N PHE A 268 19.43 0.62 -13.09
CA PHE A 268 17.98 0.49 -13.24
C PHE A 268 17.57 -0.63 -14.22
N THR A 269 18.40 -1.67 -14.32
CA THR A 269 18.13 -2.87 -15.14
C THR A 269 17.62 -4.02 -14.27
N LEU A 270 17.28 -5.16 -14.89
CA LEU A 270 16.85 -6.36 -14.17
C LEU A 270 17.88 -6.84 -13.12
N ALA A 271 19.16 -6.53 -13.28
CA ALA A 271 20.22 -6.88 -12.33
C ALA A 271 20.08 -6.16 -10.97
N ASP A 272 19.37 -5.04 -10.95
CA ASP A 272 19.13 -4.24 -9.74
C ASP A 272 17.89 -4.73 -8.95
N TYR A 273 17.23 -5.79 -9.43
CA TYR A 273 16.08 -6.40 -8.78
C TYR A 273 16.42 -7.77 -8.23
N ASP A 274 15.93 -8.03 -7.03
CA ASP A 274 15.89 -9.34 -6.41
C ASP A 274 14.42 -9.64 -6.03
N VAL A 275 14.19 -10.72 -5.30
CA VAL A 275 12.86 -11.24 -4.99
C VAL A 275 12.76 -11.64 -3.53
N ILE A 276 11.63 -11.32 -2.91
CA ILE A 276 11.26 -11.85 -1.59
C ILE A 276 9.94 -12.60 -1.69
N SER A 277 9.73 -13.62 -0.86
CA SER A 277 8.43 -14.29 -0.85
C SER A 277 7.34 -13.35 -0.32
N MET A 278 6.11 -13.53 -0.81
CA MET A 278 4.92 -12.81 -0.35
C MET A 278 4.72 -12.96 1.16
N ALA A 279 4.96 -14.16 1.70
CA ALA A 279 4.95 -14.41 3.14
C ALA A 279 5.97 -13.56 3.90
N ALA A 280 7.21 -13.45 3.39
CA ALA A 280 8.24 -12.63 4.02
C ALA A 280 7.89 -11.14 3.95
N PHE A 281 7.36 -10.67 2.81
CA PHE A 281 6.89 -9.29 2.66
C PHE A 281 5.76 -8.98 3.66
N LEU A 282 4.70 -9.80 3.68
CA LEU A 282 3.55 -9.62 4.56
C LEU A 282 3.97 -9.72 6.04
N GLY A 283 4.83 -10.68 6.39
CA GLY A 283 5.36 -10.81 7.74
C GLY A 283 6.12 -9.55 8.18
N LYS A 284 7.06 -9.08 7.35
CA LYS A 284 7.85 -7.87 7.63
C LYS A 284 6.98 -6.62 7.80
N THR A 285 5.96 -6.45 6.97
CA THR A 285 5.09 -5.25 6.99
C THR A 285 4.04 -5.30 8.09
N LEU A 286 3.33 -6.43 8.27
CA LEU A 286 2.28 -6.57 9.27
C LEU A 286 2.83 -6.48 10.70
N LEU A 287 4.07 -6.94 10.96
CA LEU A 287 4.71 -6.83 12.28
C LEU A 287 4.99 -5.38 12.69
N VAL A 288 5.09 -4.45 11.74
CA VAL A 288 5.37 -3.03 12.02
C VAL A 288 4.10 -2.25 12.33
N ILE A 289 2.93 -2.71 11.89
CA ILE A 289 1.64 -2.05 12.18
C ILE A 289 1.43 -1.85 13.69
N PRO A 290 1.60 -2.87 14.57
CA PRO A 290 1.52 -2.68 16.02
C PRO A 290 2.48 -1.61 16.56
N ILE A 291 3.71 -1.56 16.05
CA ILE A 291 4.72 -0.59 16.49
C ILE A 291 4.27 0.84 16.15
N LEU A 292 3.82 1.07 14.92
CA LEU A 292 3.35 2.39 14.48
C LEU A 292 2.03 2.80 15.14
N VAL A 293 1.07 1.87 15.29
CA VAL A 293 -0.19 2.15 16.00
C VAL A 293 0.11 2.52 17.46
N PHE A 294 1.05 1.84 18.11
CA PHE A 294 1.48 2.21 19.46
C PHE A 294 2.07 3.62 19.50
N LEU A 295 2.99 3.95 18.58
CA LEU A 295 3.59 5.28 18.47
C LEU A 295 2.51 6.37 18.34
N PHE A 296 1.55 6.22 17.43
CA PHE A 296 0.51 7.22 17.21
C PHE A 296 -0.50 7.32 18.36
N VAL A 297 -0.83 6.23 19.04
CA VAL A 297 -1.66 6.28 20.25
C VAL A 297 -0.94 7.03 21.37
N ARG A 298 0.38 6.84 21.52
CA ARG A 298 1.18 7.59 22.51
C ARG A 298 1.33 9.05 22.14
N LEU A 299 1.53 9.34 20.86
CA LEU A 299 1.55 10.71 20.36
C LEU A 299 0.20 11.41 20.62
N SER A 300 -0.92 10.77 20.33
CA SER A 300 -2.25 11.31 20.66
C SER A 300 -2.42 11.54 22.16
N ALA A 301 -1.91 10.63 23.01
CA ALA A 301 -1.94 10.83 24.46
C ALA A 301 -1.16 12.10 24.89
N LEU A 302 0.03 12.31 24.32
CA LEU A 302 0.85 13.50 24.55
C LEU A 302 0.11 14.77 24.10
N LEU A 303 -0.41 14.78 22.87
CA LEU A 303 -1.17 15.91 22.33
C LEU A 303 -2.44 16.19 23.16
N SER A 304 -3.16 15.17 23.60
CA SER A 304 -4.33 15.34 24.45
C SER A 304 -4.00 15.95 25.81
N LEU A 305 -2.82 15.64 26.38
CA LEU A 305 -2.33 16.28 27.61
C LEU A 305 -2.06 17.77 27.41
N LEU A 306 -1.44 18.13 26.28
CA LEU A 306 -1.06 19.50 25.94
C LEU A 306 -2.26 20.38 25.60
N PHE A 307 -3.08 19.95 24.64
CA PHE A 307 -4.13 20.78 24.04
C PHE A 307 -5.50 20.62 24.70
N LYS A 308 -5.76 19.49 25.38
CA LYS A 308 -7.02 19.21 26.11
C LYS A 308 -8.29 19.33 25.25
N ASN A 309 -8.15 19.24 23.92
CA ASN A 309 -9.22 19.35 22.92
C ASN A 309 -9.06 18.22 21.90
N GLU A 310 -10.10 17.40 21.73
CA GLU A 310 -10.10 16.24 20.83
C GLU A 310 -9.90 16.61 19.35
N TRP A 311 -10.43 17.76 18.91
CA TRP A 311 -10.34 18.20 17.52
C TRP A 311 -8.94 18.68 17.17
N ILE A 312 -8.29 19.40 18.08
CA ILE A 312 -6.90 19.85 17.91
C ILE A 312 -5.96 18.64 17.86
N VAL A 313 -6.18 17.64 18.72
CA VAL A 313 -5.40 16.40 18.72
C VAL A 313 -5.54 15.65 17.40
N LEU A 314 -6.78 15.52 16.90
CA LEU A 314 -7.04 14.90 15.60
C LEU A 314 -6.35 15.66 14.46
N PHE A 315 -6.48 16.99 14.44
CA PHE A 315 -5.90 17.83 13.39
C PHE A 315 -4.37 17.76 13.38
N ILE A 316 -3.71 18.00 14.52
CA ILE A 316 -2.25 17.97 14.62
C ILE A 316 -1.72 16.55 14.36
N GLY A 317 -2.38 15.52 14.91
CA GLY A 317 -1.99 14.13 14.66
C GLY A 317 -2.06 13.76 13.17
N SER A 318 -3.10 14.21 12.48
CA SER A 318 -3.25 14.00 11.03
C SER A 318 -2.20 14.79 10.23
N LEU A 319 -1.91 16.02 10.62
CA LEU A 319 -0.85 16.83 9.99
C LEU A 319 0.52 16.14 10.10
N ILE A 320 0.85 15.62 11.29
CA ILE A 320 2.10 14.87 11.50
C ILE A 320 2.14 13.60 10.64
N LEU A 321 1.02 12.90 10.48
CA LEU A 321 0.93 11.71 9.63
C LEU A 321 1.24 12.01 8.16
N PHE A 322 0.71 13.11 7.62
CA PHE A 322 0.83 13.46 6.21
C PHE A 322 1.99 14.41 5.88
N ILE A 323 2.80 14.79 6.88
CA ILE A 323 3.90 15.75 6.68
C ILE A 323 4.95 15.24 5.66
N ASP A 324 5.17 13.92 5.60
CA ASP A 324 6.06 13.28 4.62
C ASP A 324 5.65 13.63 3.19
N GLN A 325 4.36 13.66 2.89
CA GLN A 325 3.85 13.96 1.55
C GLN A 325 4.06 15.44 1.14
N LEU A 326 4.29 16.34 2.09
CA LEU A 326 4.50 17.76 1.81
C LEU A 326 5.96 18.08 1.49
N PHE A 327 6.92 17.36 2.10
CA PHE A 327 8.34 17.71 2.01
C PHE A 327 9.20 16.67 1.25
N VAL A 328 8.75 15.41 1.17
CA VAL A 328 9.50 14.38 0.47
C VAL A 328 9.14 14.39 -1.01
N THR A 329 10.08 14.87 -1.81
CA THR A 329 10.04 14.85 -3.26
C THR A 329 11.08 13.89 -3.82
N ARG A 330 11.08 13.67 -5.14
CA ARG A 330 12.04 12.78 -5.81
C ARG A 330 13.51 13.22 -5.66
N THR A 331 13.77 14.45 -5.21
CA THR A 331 15.12 15.00 -5.01
C THR A 331 15.50 15.18 -3.53
N THR A 332 14.56 14.98 -2.60
CA THR A 332 14.80 15.20 -1.17
C THR A 332 15.58 14.02 -0.57
N ARG A 333 16.91 14.06 -0.63
CA ARG A 333 17.80 13.08 0.03
C ARG A 333 18.12 13.44 1.49
N GLU A 334 18.07 14.73 1.80
CA GLU A 334 18.38 15.26 3.12
C GLU A 334 17.33 16.30 3.53
N LEU A 335 17.02 16.35 4.82
CA LEU A 335 16.21 17.37 5.46
C LEU A 335 17.07 18.04 6.53
N PHE A 336 17.27 19.35 6.43
CA PHE A 336 18.12 20.13 7.35
C PHE A 336 19.57 19.61 7.47
N GLY A 337 20.13 19.07 6.37
CA GLY A 337 21.47 18.48 6.34
C GLY A 337 21.58 17.10 7.01
N ILE A 338 20.45 16.49 7.34
CA ILE A 338 20.37 15.13 7.89
C ILE A 338 19.69 14.24 6.84
N ASP A 339 20.25 13.07 6.60
CA ASP A 339 19.68 12.08 5.69
C ASP A 339 18.24 11.71 6.11
N ILE A 340 17.32 11.66 5.14
CA ILE A 340 15.90 11.36 5.35
C ILE A 340 15.65 10.01 6.06
N SER A 341 16.60 9.08 5.98
CA SER A 341 16.55 7.77 6.62
C SER A 341 16.64 7.84 8.14
N PHE A 342 17.01 8.97 8.76
CA PHE A 342 16.98 9.14 10.21
C PHE A 342 15.65 9.67 10.75
N PHE A 343 14.75 10.11 9.86
CA PHE A 343 13.50 10.70 10.26
C PHE A 343 12.38 9.65 10.38
N PRO A 344 11.58 9.67 11.46
CA PRO A 344 10.52 8.69 11.66
C PRO A 344 9.41 8.77 10.61
N GLN A 345 9.12 9.96 10.06
CA GLN A 345 8.06 10.12 9.07
C GLN A 345 8.33 9.36 7.77
N THR A 346 9.60 9.14 7.41
CA THR A 346 10.02 8.32 6.27
C THR A 346 9.51 6.88 6.39
N TYR A 347 9.30 6.41 7.64
CA TYR A 347 8.89 5.06 7.98
C TYR A 347 7.39 4.93 8.28
N PHE A 348 6.59 5.99 8.13
CA PHE A 348 5.14 5.90 8.31
C PHE A 348 4.46 5.09 7.21
N ASN A 349 4.95 5.19 5.96
CA ASN A 349 4.55 4.28 4.88
C ASN A 349 5.51 3.10 4.77
N PHE A 350 5.47 2.23 5.77
CA PHE A 350 6.45 1.15 5.89
C PHE A 350 6.32 0.08 4.79
N GLY A 351 5.18 -0.02 4.11
CA GLY A 351 4.96 -1.01 3.05
C GLY A 351 5.93 -0.88 1.86
N LYS A 352 6.38 0.35 1.57
CA LYS A 352 7.34 0.65 0.51
C LYS A 352 8.80 0.33 0.85
N ILE A 353 9.08 -0.05 2.10
CA ILE A 353 10.46 -0.19 2.58
C ILE A 353 11.03 -1.58 2.29
N PRO A 354 10.33 -2.69 2.59
CA PRO A 354 10.83 -4.03 2.25
C PRO A 354 11.04 -4.25 0.75
N THR A 355 10.29 -3.56 -0.11
CA THR A 355 10.41 -3.67 -1.58
C THR A 355 11.47 -2.75 -2.18
N GLY A 356 12.06 -1.84 -1.41
CA GLY A 356 12.94 -0.80 -1.94
C GLY A 356 12.20 0.30 -2.72
N GLU A 357 10.87 0.29 -2.74
CA GLU A 357 10.06 1.28 -3.44
C GLU A 357 10.29 2.70 -2.88
N LYS A 358 10.41 2.85 -1.55
CA LYS A 358 10.70 4.17 -0.97
C LYS A 358 12.06 4.68 -1.44
N ASN A 359 13.08 3.82 -1.44
CA ASN A 359 14.41 4.12 -1.97
C ASN A 359 14.33 4.56 -3.43
N PHE A 360 13.60 3.82 -4.28
CA PHE A 360 13.38 4.15 -5.68
C PHE A 360 12.75 5.54 -5.86
N LEU A 361 11.72 5.85 -5.07
CA LEU A 361 11.01 7.12 -5.14
C LEU A 361 11.90 8.30 -4.72
N VAL A 362 12.73 8.16 -3.69
CA VAL A 362 13.58 9.26 -3.19
C VAL A 362 15.02 9.25 -3.71
N ASN A 363 15.33 8.34 -4.64
CA ASN A 363 16.67 8.21 -5.25
C ASN A 363 17.80 8.08 -4.21
N THR A 364 17.61 7.22 -3.21
CA THR A 364 18.59 6.88 -2.17
C THR A 364 18.62 5.38 -1.89
N GLU A 365 19.67 4.90 -1.25
CA GLU A 365 19.81 3.50 -0.79
C GLU A 365 19.89 3.39 0.74
N THR A 366 19.79 4.53 1.44
CA THR A 366 20.05 4.59 2.89
C THR A 366 18.88 4.17 3.76
N ILE A 367 17.67 4.03 3.18
CA ILE A 367 16.46 3.60 3.89
C ILE A 367 16.40 2.07 3.86
N THR A 368 16.56 1.47 5.04
CA THR A 368 16.55 0.01 5.19
C THR A 368 15.55 -0.43 6.24
N TYR A 369 15.14 -1.70 6.17
CA TYR A 369 14.22 -2.30 7.13
C TYR A 369 14.74 -2.21 8.57
N SER A 370 16.01 -2.57 8.78
CA SER A 370 16.65 -2.55 10.11
C SER A 370 16.78 -1.13 10.66
N LYS A 371 17.22 -0.17 9.84
CA LYS A 371 17.31 1.24 10.24
C LYS A 371 15.93 1.79 10.61
N GLY A 372 14.89 1.45 9.84
CA GLY A 372 13.53 1.86 10.14
C GLY A 372 13.01 1.38 11.49
N ILE A 373 13.24 0.11 11.82
CA ILE A 373 12.90 -0.43 13.14
C ILE A 373 13.61 0.36 14.24
N VAL A 374 14.93 0.60 14.10
CA VAL A 374 15.71 1.34 15.10
C VAL A 374 15.19 2.77 15.27
N VAL A 375 14.94 3.49 14.18
CA VAL A 375 14.42 4.87 14.20
C VAL A 375 13.05 4.92 14.89
N LEU A 376 12.15 3.98 14.58
CA LEU A 376 10.83 3.91 15.21
C LEU A 376 10.91 3.62 16.71
N PHE A 377 11.78 2.70 17.15
CA PHE A 377 11.97 2.43 18.58
C PHE A 377 12.55 3.63 19.34
N ILE A 378 13.56 4.31 18.77
CA ILE A 378 14.12 5.53 19.35
C ILE A 378 13.03 6.60 19.48
N THR A 379 12.20 6.77 18.43
CA THR A 379 11.09 7.73 18.44
C THR A 379 10.07 7.39 19.51
N ILE A 380 9.72 6.11 19.69
CA ILE A 380 8.84 5.65 20.76
C ILE A 380 9.42 6.00 22.13
N ILE A 381 10.72 5.76 22.36
CA ILE A 381 11.37 6.09 23.64
C ILE A 381 11.30 7.60 23.91
N ILE A 382 11.53 8.43 22.89
CA ILE A 382 11.40 9.90 23.01
C ILE A 382 9.97 10.28 23.37
N VAL A 383 8.97 9.77 22.65
CA VAL A 383 7.55 10.08 22.91
C VAL A 383 7.12 9.60 24.30
N GLU A 384 7.51 8.40 24.72
CA GLU A 384 7.18 7.88 26.06
C GLU A 384 7.84 8.72 27.17
N SER A 385 9.09 9.16 26.96
CA SER A 385 9.79 10.07 27.89
C SER A 385 9.06 11.41 28.02
N LEU A 386 8.58 11.97 26.90
CA LEU A 386 7.78 13.19 26.91
C LEU A 386 6.44 12.98 27.61
N VAL A 387 5.72 11.89 27.33
CA VAL A 387 4.45 11.57 28.02
C VAL A 387 4.67 11.47 29.53
N PHE A 388 5.74 10.78 29.96
CA PHE A 388 6.09 10.69 31.37
C PHE A 388 6.37 12.06 32.00
N LEU A 389 7.20 12.88 31.35
CA LEU A 389 7.55 14.22 31.83
C LEU A 389 6.33 15.14 31.91
N PHE A 390 5.50 15.20 30.87
CA PHE A 390 4.28 16.00 30.86
C PHE A 390 3.22 15.47 31.83
N SER A 391 3.19 14.16 32.11
CA SER A 391 2.30 13.61 33.14
C SER A 391 2.64 14.12 34.55
N LYS A 392 3.92 14.42 34.82
CA LYS A 392 4.34 15.02 36.10
C LYS A 392 4.05 16.53 36.16
N ILE A 393 4.20 17.24 35.04
CA ILE A 393 3.95 18.69 34.97
C ILE A 393 2.44 18.99 35.03
N ILE A 394 1.64 18.20 34.31
CA ILE A 394 0.19 18.34 34.21
C ILE A 394 -0.48 17.29 35.11
N ASN A 395 -0.49 17.58 36.41
CA ASN A 395 -1.15 16.72 37.39
C ASN A 395 -2.67 16.62 37.15
N LYS A 396 -3.27 15.51 37.61
CA LYS A 396 -4.71 15.20 37.51
C LYS A 396 -5.60 16.41 37.85
N ARG A 397 -5.32 17.12 38.95
CA ARG A 397 -6.08 18.33 39.35
C ARG A 397 -5.99 19.44 38.29
N ARG A 398 -4.78 19.76 37.82
CA ARG A 398 -4.53 20.82 36.84
C ARG A 398 -5.16 20.52 35.48
N PHE A 399 -5.20 19.25 35.08
CA PHE A 399 -5.85 18.82 33.83
C PHE A 399 -7.37 19.07 33.85
N TYR A 400 -8.03 18.78 34.98
CA TYR A 400 -9.49 18.94 35.10
C TYR A 400 -9.95 20.33 35.54
N GLN A 401 -9.09 21.16 36.15
CA GLN A 401 -9.47 22.48 36.68
C GLN A 401 -9.35 23.63 35.68
N THR A 402 -8.59 23.45 34.59
CA THR A 402 -8.48 24.50 33.57
C THR A 402 -9.82 24.60 32.83
N ARG A 403 -10.44 25.80 32.88
CA ARG A 403 -11.64 26.16 32.11
C ARG A 403 -11.34 25.96 30.64
#